data_AF-A0A7Z9ES23-F1
#
_entry.id   AF-A0A7Z9ES23-F1
#
_cell.length_a   1.000
_cell.length_b   1.000
_cell.length_c   1.000
_cell.angle_alpha   90.00
_cell.angle_beta   90.00
_cell.angle_gamma   90.00
#
_symmetry.space_group_name_H-M   'P 1'
#
loop_
_entity.id
_entity.type
_entity.pdbx_description
1 polymer ?
#
loop_
_entity_poly.entity_id
_entity_poly.type
_entity_poly.pdbx_seq_one_letter_code
_entity_poly.pdbx_strand_id
1 'polypeptide(L)'
;MHPKNTTSEIPNQHSPTSTGSCQPCGGLAAIFTQDQRAVVVGLLIAERNHASRWWTYLSEMRLHGQLPDWVVDQEVGRHVDYDRWSLQCQATNRELLGFEGHLNSYGSSELAVTDLEEYAPQKPTSPVRGAGGAAC
;
A
#
# COMPACT_ATOMS: atom_id res chain seq x y z
N MET A 1 -11.41 54.54 -12.66
CA MET A 1 -12.30 53.71 -13.49
C MET A 1 -11.54 52.45 -13.86
N HIS A 2 -11.93 51.29 -13.33
CA HIS A 2 -11.28 50.00 -13.61
C HIS A 2 -12.13 49.22 -14.62
N PRO A 3 -11.55 48.67 -15.70
CA PRO A 3 -12.30 47.90 -16.68
C PRO A 3 -12.68 46.52 -16.12
N LYS A 4 -13.93 46.11 -16.35
CA LYS A 4 -14.49 44.80 -15.99
C LYS A 4 -14.00 43.77 -17.00
N ASN A 5 -13.32 42.71 -16.55
CA ASN A 5 -13.08 41.53 -17.38
C ASN A 5 -14.29 40.61 -17.29
N THR A 6 -14.96 40.44 -18.42
CA THR A 6 -16.06 39.50 -18.67
C THR A 6 -15.45 38.16 -19.04
N THR A 7 -15.38 37.22 -18.08
CA THR A 7 -15.08 35.82 -18.39
C THR A 7 -16.37 35.10 -18.70
N SER A 8 -16.58 34.82 -19.98
CA SER A 8 -17.66 34.01 -20.51
C SER A 8 -17.65 32.59 -19.92
N GLU A 9 -18.85 32.11 -19.64
CA GLU A 9 -19.17 30.76 -19.17
C GLU A 9 -18.64 29.70 -20.15
N ILE A 10 -17.88 28.72 -19.63
CA ILE A 10 -17.60 27.47 -20.33
C ILE A 10 -18.49 26.40 -19.71
N PRO A 11 -19.43 25.77 -20.46
CA PRO A 11 -20.23 24.69 -19.92
C PRO A 11 -19.36 23.45 -19.79
N ASN A 12 -19.16 22.97 -18.56
CA ASN A 12 -18.58 21.66 -18.30
C ASN A 12 -19.50 20.56 -18.84
N GLN A 13 -19.29 20.18 -20.10
CA GLN A 13 -19.80 18.91 -20.62
C GLN A 13 -18.80 17.81 -20.28
N HIS A 14 -19.12 17.01 -19.26
CA HIS A 14 -18.52 15.69 -19.10
C HIS A 14 -19.60 14.64 -19.39
N SER A 15 -19.51 14.02 -20.56
CA SER A 15 -20.28 12.82 -20.89
C SER A 15 -19.84 11.66 -19.99
N PRO A 16 -20.76 10.79 -19.51
CA PRO A 16 -20.39 9.60 -18.76
C PRO A 16 -19.77 8.59 -19.72
N THR A 17 -18.43 8.53 -19.74
CA THR A 17 -17.70 7.51 -20.49
C THR A 17 -17.43 6.33 -19.57
N SER A 18 -18.01 5.18 -19.95
CA SER A 18 -17.78 3.83 -19.48
C SER A 18 -16.81 3.67 -18.30
N THR A 19 -17.36 3.28 -17.15
CA THR A 19 -16.64 2.58 -16.08
C THR A 19 -16.18 1.22 -16.62
N GLY A 20 -15.13 1.25 -17.44
CA GLY A 20 -14.28 0.10 -17.66
C GLY A 20 -13.65 -0.23 -16.32
N SER A 21 -13.96 -1.44 -15.83
CA SER A 21 -13.21 -2.10 -14.78
C SER A 21 -11.71 -1.78 -14.92
N CYS A 22 -11.18 -0.97 -14.02
CA CYS A 22 -9.74 -0.90 -13.83
C CYS A 22 -9.35 -2.27 -13.30
N GLN A 23 -8.92 -3.16 -14.20
CA GLN A 23 -8.11 -4.30 -13.80
C GLN A 23 -7.06 -3.79 -12.82
N PRO A 24 -6.80 -4.47 -11.69
CA PRO A 24 -5.59 -4.26 -10.95
C PRO A 24 -4.45 -4.65 -11.90
N CYS A 25 -3.92 -3.66 -12.63
CA CYS A 25 -2.76 -3.81 -13.47
C CYS A 25 -1.66 -4.29 -12.52
N GLY A 26 -1.06 -5.43 -12.88
CA GLY A 26 -0.30 -6.32 -11.99
C GLY A 26 0.47 -5.59 -10.90
N GLY A 27 0.33 -6.08 -9.66
CA GLY A 27 1.09 -5.61 -8.52
C GLY A 27 2.54 -5.40 -8.94
N LEU A 28 3.10 -4.26 -8.56
CA LEU A 28 4.54 -4.06 -8.60
C LEU A 28 5.12 -5.14 -7.69
N ALA A 29 5.36 -6.32 -8.25
CA ALA A 29 6.20 -7.35 -7.67
C ALA A 29 7.64 -6.84 -7.77
N ALA A 30 7.88 -5.68 -7.15
CA ALA A 30 9.18 -5.10 -6.98
C ALA A 30 9.88 -6.02 -5.98
N ILE A 31 10.76 -6.85 -6.50
CA ILE A 31 11.63 -7.68 -5.68
C ILE A 31 12.68 -6.74 -5.10
N PHE A 32 12.39 -6.22 -3.90
CA PHE A 32 13.34 -5.41 -3.14
C PHE A 32 14.30 -6.31 -2.37
N THR A 33 15.59 -5.96 -2.38
CA THR A 33 16.57 -6.53 -1.45
C THR A 33 16.22 -6.13 -0.01
N GLN A 34 16.79 -6.83 0.98
CA GLN A 34 16.51 -6.53 2.38
C GLN A 34 16.85 -5.07 2.76
N ASP A 35 17.97 -4.56 2.26
CA ASP A 35 18.38 -3.16 2.49
C ASP A 35 17.39 -2.16 1.85
N GLN A 36 16.90 -2.48 0.64
CA GLN A 36 15.90 -1.65 -0.03
C GLN A 36 14.57 -1.66 0.73
N ARG A 37 14.15 -2.82 1.26
CA ARG A 37 12.94 -2.93 2.10
C ARG A 37 13.05 -2.07 3.35
N ALA A 38 14.21 -2.08 4.02
CA ALA A 38 14.45 -1.24 5.19
C ALA A 38 14.30 0.26 4.87
N VAL A 39 14.83 0.71 3.72
CA VAL A 39 14.66 2.09 3.25
C VAL A 39 13.20 2.41 2.97
N VAL A 40 12.49 1.53 2.25
CA VAL A 40 11.06 1.71 1.92
C VAL A 40 10.22 1.82 3.20
N VAL A 41 10.48 0.96 4.18
CA VAL A 41 9.79 0.99 5.49
C VAL A 41 10.01 2.34 6.19
N GLY A 42 11.25 2.83 6.22
CA GLY A 42 11.56 4.14 6.80
C GLY A 42 10.80 5.28 6.12
N LEU A 43 10.71 5.27 4.79
CA LEU A 43 9.96 6.26 4.02
C LEU A 43 8.45 6.20 4.31
N LEU A 44 7.87 4.99 4.34
CA LEU A 44 6.45 4.81 4.64
C LEU A 44 6.12 5.25 6.08
N ILE A 45 6.99 4.99 7.05
CA ILE A 45 6.78 5.47 8.43
C ILE A 45 6.81 7.00 8.48
N ALA A 46 7.78 7.63 7.81
CA ALA A 46 7.88 9.10 7.77
C ALA A 46 6.65 9.75 7.12
N GLU A 47 6.20 9.21 5.99
CA GLU A 47 4.99 9.67 5.29
C GLU A 47 3.75 9.51 6.17
N ARG A 48 3.55 8.33 6.77
CA ARG A 48 2.37 8.06 7.60
C ARG A 48 2.33 8.94 8.85
N ASN A 49 3.48 9.20 9.46
CA ASN A 49 3.56 10.15 10.57
C ASN A 49 3.18 11.58 10.15
N HIS A 50 3.43 11.96 8.90
CA HIS A 50 2.97 13.23 8.36
C HIS A 50 1.45 13.20 8.09
N ALA A 51 0.95 12.17 7.40
CA ALA A 51 -0.46 12.00 7.12
C ALA A 51 -1.32 12.01 8.39
N SER A 52 -0.93 11.29 9.44
CA SER A 52 -1.64 11.29 10.73
C SER A 52 -1.71 12.67 11.37
N ARG A 53 -0.64 13.47 11.31
CA ARG A 53 -0.64 14.86 11.82
C ARG A 53 -1.64 15.73 11.06
N TRP A 54 -1.68 15.63 9.74
CA TRP A 54 -2.65 16.36 8.92
C TRP A 54 -4.08 15.92 9.22
N TRP A 55 -4.31 14.62 9.37
CA TRP A 55 -5.62 14.12 9.77
C TRP A 55 -6.05 14.68 11.13
N THR A 56 -5.16 14.73 12.12
CA THR A 56 -5.43 15.36 13.42
C THR A 56 -5.83 16.83 13.26
N TYR A 57 -5.08 17.62 12.49
CA TYR A 57 -5.42 19.03 12.27
C TYR A 57 -6.80 19.19 11.62
N LEU A 58 -7.12 18.36 10.63
CA LEU A 58 -8.43 18.38 9.96
C LEU A 58 -9.56 17.96 10.90
N SER A 59 -9.32 16.97 11.76
CA SER A 59 -10.28 16.55 12.79
C SER A 59 -10.55 17.67 13.79
N GLU A 60 -9.51 18.34 14.29
CA GLU A 60 -9.66 19.48 15.21
C GLU A 60 -10.39 20.65 14.55
N MET A 61 -9.99 21.04 13.34
CA MET A 61 -10.68 22.10 12.58
C MET A 61 -12.16 21.76 12.37
N ARG A 62 -12.48 20.49 12.11
CA ARG A 62 -13.87 20.03 11.97
C ARG A 62 -14.64 20.17 13.27
N LEU A 63 -14.09 19.73 14.40
CA LEU A 63 -14.72 19.85 15.72
C LEU A 63 -14.99 21.31 16.10
N HIS A 64 -14.12 22.22 15.66
CA HIS A 64 -14.26 23.66 15.90
C HIS A 64 -15.06 24.42 14.83
N GLY A 65 -15.58 23.74 13.79
CA GLY A 65 -16.30 24.41 12.70
C GLY A 65 -15.44 25.36 11.87
N GLN A 66 -14.13 25.11 11.81
CA GLN A 66 -13.14 25.92 11.10
C GLN A 66 -12.77 25.36 9.72
N LEU A 67 -13.40 24.26 9.30
CA LEU A 67 -13.23 23.74 7.94
C LEU A 67 -13.84 24.71 6.92
N PRO A 68 -13.20 24.90 5.74
CA PRO A 68 -13.81 25.62 4.64
C PRO A 68 -15.12 24.98 4.18
N ASP A 69 -16.11 25.79 3.78
CA ASP A 69 -17.45 25.33 3.40
C ASP A 69 -17.44 24.19 2.36
N TRP A 70 -16.53 24.25 1.38
CA TRP A 70 -16.40 23.23 0.33
C TRP A 70 -15.90 21.85 0.85
N VAL A 71 -15.36 21.79 2.07
CA VAL A 71 -14.90 20.57 2.75
C VAL A 71 -15.92 20.06 3.77
N VAL A 72 -16.81 20.92 4.27
CA VAL A 72 -17.70 20.60 5.41
C VAL A 72 -18.58 19.38 5.13
N ASP A 73 -19.03 19.20 3.90
CA ASP A 73 -19.88 18.06 3.49
C ASP A 73 -19.08 16.81 3.11
N GLN A 74 -17.75 16.88 3.06
CA GLN A 74 -16.89 15.75 2.76
C GLN A 74 -16.53 14.96 4.02
N GLU A 75 -16.05 13.73 3.87
CA GLU A 75 -15.66 12.92 5.03
C GLU A 75 -14.29 13.28 5.63
N VAL A 76 -13.59 14.29 5.10
CA VAL A 76 -12.24 14.68 5.52
C VAL A 76 -12.15 14.98 7.03
N GLY A 77 -11.17 14.39 7.70
CA GLY A 77 -10.98 14.59 9.15
C GLY A 77 -12.05 13.90 10.03
N ARG A 78 -12.93 13.06 9.45
CA ARG A 78 -13.74 12.11 10.23
C ARG A 78 -13.03 10.79 10.38
N HIS A 79 -13.55 9.97 11.30
CA HIS A 79 -13.06 8.62 11.53
C HIS A 79 -13.10 7.74 10.26
N VAL A 80 -14.17 7.84 9.46
CA VAL A 80 -14.29 7.06 8.21
C VAL A 80 -13.18 7.38 7.18
N ASP A 81 -12.63 8.60 7.21
CA ASP A 81 -11.50 8.99 6.37
C ASP A 81 -10.19 8.37 6.88
N TYR A 82 -10.01 8.33 8.20
CA TYR A 82 -8.89 7.64 8.83
C TYR A 82 -8.91 6.14 8.55
N ASP A 83 -10.07 5.50 8.65
CA ASP A 83 -10.22 4.07 8.40
C ASP A 83 -9.86 3.71 6.95
N ARG A 84 -10.31 4.53 5.99
CA ARG A 84 -9.94 4.37 4.58
C ARG A 84 -8.42 4.51 4.39
N TRP A 85 -7.79 5.51 5.00
CA TRP A 85 -6.34 5.68 4.95
C TRP A 85 -5.60 4.48 5.59
N SER A 86 -6.09 3.96 6.72
CA SER A 86 -5.53 2.79 7.40
C SER A 86 -5.59 1.53 6.52
N LEU A 87 -6.72 1.30 5.85
CA LEU A 87 -6.87 0.20 4.88
C LEU A 87 -5.90 0.34 3.69
N GLN A 88 -5.73 1.56 3.16
CA GLN A 88 -4.76 1.83 2.09
C GLN A 88 -3.32 1.60 2.56
N CYS A 89 -3.00 1.93 3.81
CA CYS A 89 -1.69 1.65 4.40
C CYS A 89 -1.42 0.13 4.48
N GLN A 90 -2.42 -0.66 4.89
CA GLN A 90 -2.30 -2.12 4.92
C GLN A 90 -2.13 -2.71 3.52
N ALA A 91 -2.93 -2.26 2.54
CA ALA A 91 -2.79 -2.67 1.15
C ALA A 91 -1.37 -2.36 0.63
N THR A 92 -0.87 -1.15 0.88
CA THR A 92 0.49 -0.74 0.47
C THR A 92 1.58 -1.62 1.12
N ASN A 93 1.44 -1.96 2.41
CA ASN A 93 2.39 -2.85 3.07
C ASN A 93 2.41 -4.24 2.42
N ARG A 94 1.23 -4.78 2.09
CA ARG A 94 1.11 -6.09 1.45
C ARG A 94 1.75 -6.08 0.07
N GLU A 95 1.44 -5.08 -0.76
CA GLU A 95 1.96 -4.99 -2.13
C GLU A 95 3.48 -4.74 -2.18
N LEU A 96 4.02 -3.87 -1.32
CA LEU A 96 5.45 -3.51 -1.39
C LEU A 96 6.36 -4.43 -0.57
N LEU A 97 5.86 -5.01 0.52
CA LEU A 97 6.70 -5.70 1.51
C LEU A 97 6.26 -7.14 1.77
N GLY A 98 5.10 -7.57 1.24
CA GLY A 98 4.51 -8.88 1.57
C GLY A 98 4.14 -9.00 3.05
N PHE A 99 3.93 -7.88 3.74
CA PHE A 99 3.78 -7.83 5.19
C PHE A 99 2.38 -7.40 5.60
N GLU A 100 1.75 -8.20 6.47
CA GLU A 100 0.49 -7.88 7.12
C GLU A 100 0.75 -7.46 8.56
N GLY A 101 0.53 -6.18 8.86
CA GLY A 101 0.74 -5.62 10.18
C GLY A 101 1.11 -4.15 10.18
N HIS A 102 1.40 -3.62 11.37
CA HIS A 102 1.88 -2.25 11.53
C HIS A 102 3.38 -2.18 11.22
N LEU A 103 3.81 -1.20 10.41
CA LEU A 103 5.24 -1.07 10.04
C LEU A 103 6.22 -0.92 11.22
N ASN A 104 5.75 -0.50 12.40
CA ASN A 104 6.59 -0.38 13.58
C ASN A 104 7.03 -1.76 14.12
N SER A 105 6.33 -2.84 13.76
CA SER A 105 6.73 -4.21 14.07
C SER A 105 7.43 -4.92 12.90
N TYR A 106 7.64 -4.22 11.77
CA TYR A 106 8.34 -4.78 10.62
C TYR A 106 9.79 -5.12 10.99
N GLY A 107 10.22 -6.36 10.71
CA GLY A 107 11.57 -6.84 11.04
C GLY A 107 11.80 -7.20 12.52
N SER A 108 10.84 -6.94 13.42
CA SER A 108 10.87 -7.49 14.80
C SER A 108 10.25 -8.89 14.89
N SER A 109 9.47 -9.28 13.88
CA SER A 109 8.95 -10.63 13.73
C SER A 109 9.85 -11.41 12.79
N GLU A 110 10.52 -12.43 13.31
CA GLU A 110 11.20 -13.49 12.54
C GLU A 110 10.19 -14.37 11.76
N LEU A 111 8.88 -14.09 11.89
CA LEU A 111 7.80 -14.77 11.19
C LEU A 111 7.20 -13.83 10.14
N ALA A 112 7.15 -14.33 8.89
CA ALA A 112 6.45 -13.80 7.72
C ALA A 112 7.21 -12.83 6.79
N VAL A 113 8.50 -13.08 6.55
CA VAL A 113 8.92 -13.01 5.14
C VAL A 113 8.34 -14.29 4.52
N THR A 114 7.27 -14.17 3.75
CA THR A 114 6.87 -15.26 2.86
C THR A 114 8.01 -15.41 1.86
N ASP A 115 8.94 -16.30 2.17
CA ASP A 115 9.98 -16.73 1.26
C ASP A 115 9.29 -17.27 0.02
N LEU A 116 9.34 -16.49 -1.06
CA LEU A 116 9.03 -16.97 -2.40
C LEU A 116 10.21 -17.76 -2.99
N GLU A 117 11.23 -18.09 -2.19
CA GLU A 117 12.33 -18.98 -2.55
C GLU A 117 12.06 -20.43 -2.13
N GLU A 118 11.07 -21.09 -2.75
CA GLU A 118 11.10 -22.56 -2.84
C GLU A 118 10.70 -23.02 -4.25
N TYR A 119 11.65 -22.91 -5.17
CA TYR A 119 11.68 -23.82 -6.32
C TYR A 119 13.12 -24.07 -6.78
N ALA A 120 13.82 -24.93 -6.04
CA ALA A 120 14.98 -25.63 -6.58
C ALA A 120 14.50 -26.99 -7.14
N PRO A 121 14.79 -27.32 -8.42
CA PRO A 121 14.39 -28.60 -8.99
C PRO A 121 15.14 -29.74 -8.31
N GLN A 122 14.42 -30.61 -7.61
CA GLN A 122 14.99 -31.80 -7.01
C GLN A 122 15.44 -32.78 -8.11
N LYS A 123 16.74 -33.05 -8.16
CA LYS A 123 17.32 -34.10 -9.00
C LYS A 123 16.94 -35.45 -8.39
N PRO A 124 16.28 -36.36 -9.13
CA PRO A 124 15.91 -37.66 -8.59
C PRO A 124 17.16 -38.50 -8.31
N THR A 125 17.39 -38.81 -7.04
CA THR A 125 18.37 -39.80 -6.60
C THR A 125 17.76 -41.19 -6.77
N SER A 126 18.26 -41.93 -7.76
CA SER A 126 17.87 -43.32 -7.99
C SER A 126 18.53 -44.22 -6.94
N PRO A 127 17.82 -45.19 -6.32
CA PRO A 127 18.42 -46.13 -5.38
C PRO A 127 19.04 -47.32 -6.13
N VAL A 128 20.32 -47.61 -5.87
CA VAL A 128 20.93 -48.91 -6.21
C VAL A 128 20.98 -49.73 -4.92
N ARG A 129 20.21 -50.83 -4.88
CA ARG A 129 20.21 -51.82 -3.79
C ARG A 129 20.36 -53.23 -4.38
N GLY A 130 21.25 -54.01 -3.77
CA GLY A 130 21.29 -55.48 -3.79
C GLY A 130 22.60 -56.03 -4.38
N ALA A 131 23.63 -56.40 -3.60
CA ALA A 131 23.76 -57.47 -2.60
C ALA A 131 24.00 -58.86 -3.21
N GLY A 132 25.08 -59.53 -2.77
CA GLY A 132 25.30 -60.97 -2.97
C GLY A 132 26.77 -61.37 -2.87
N GLY A 133 27.22 -61.78 -1.68
CA GLY A 133 28.53 -62.40 -1.48
C GLY A 133 28.53 -63.91 -1.78
N ALA A 134 29.71 -64.51 -1.88
CA ALA A 134 29.96 -65.92 -1.61
C ALA A 134 31.45 -66.17 -1.38
N ALA A 135 31.73 -67.06 -0.43
CA ALA A 135 33.04 -67.51 0.03
C ALA A 135 33.76 -68.43 -0.97
N CYS A 136 35.09 -68.46 -0.86
CA CYS A 136 35.99 -69.63 -0.76
C CYS A 136 37.44 -69.18 -0.93
#